data_AF-A0A0D1CC08-F1
#
_entry.id   AF-A0A0D1CC08-F1
#
_cell.length_a   1.000
_cell.length_b   1.000
_cell.length_c   1.000
_cell.angle_alpha   90.00
_cell.angle_beta   90.00
_cell.angle_gamma   90.00
#
_symmetry.space_group_name_H-M   'P 1'
#
loop_
_entity.id
_entity.type
_entity.pdbx_description
1 polymer ?
#
loop_
_entity_poly.entity_id
_entity_poly.type
_entity_poly.pdbx_seq_one_letter_code
_entity_poly.pdbx_strand_id
1 'polypeptide(L)'
;MQILRYRTSTVMLALWLGIPLLAFASLRTDIGHKHRSQLHKRQEQYMYIAEEQDPLKAATAIQQMQYVPNNSSQPNPDWLIVKDDGDSSNPPWLSQVPFVPTPNTDNVPFAEGKIGWKAVPELEGFTLNRTWHVLPNLIMPMYISKNYQPGGDNSRIQRAVITMPGKPRDSWKYANLFRNALAVAASNSSYGISADQVMIIGPIFLNSDDKDAGAVHDGELYWHGSQWQSGHKVRNDQPKANLSSYHVLDNITDWIFTSGEFASIKQVVVGGHSMGGQAVMRYAVLKKTKAYDTNMRFWVGNPGSWAWLDDQRPYQNDTCTGWDSWGYGIGNATSVVGYARRDVSASKEAIVERFRSRKVHYAVGLADTGPGDTHCQARMQGGSHLDRGSQFILALGRLGGFPRSQTFDVIAGTSHQDYPMIRADKSMQHIFLDDFNTSYPPLLNTTNPGDRAHRNITRHDPTVPKLKMFATPKHRIIASGLLGGSLVFIIIFFSALPHVFSDNFDERSYRAEMAIRRRLLS
;
A
#
# COMPACT_ATOMS: atom_id res chain seq x y z
N MET A 1 -71.57 47.56 39.62
CA MET A 1 -70.81 47.58 40.90
C MET A 1 -69.32 47.59 40.57
N GLN A 2 -68.50 48.18 41.45
CA GLN A 2 -67.05 48.36 41.26
C GLN A 2 -66.33 46.99 41.10
N ILE A 3 -65.20 46.87 40.41
CA ILE A 3 -63.87 47.26 40.92
C ILE A 3 -62.89 47.64 39.78
N LEU A 4 -62.21 48.75 40.03
CA LEU A 4 -60.97 49.30 39.44
C LEU A 4 -59.85 48.24 39.33
N ARG A 5 -58.74 48.31 38.56
CA ARG A 5 -57.89 49.35 37.94
C ARG A 5 -57.03 48.59 36.88
N TYR A 6 -56.07 49.13 36.12
CA TYR A 6 -55.45 50.47 36.00
C TYR A 6 -55.10 50.70 34.51
N ARG A 7 -54.65 51.91 34.17
CA ARG A 7 -53.91 52.29 32.96
C ARG A 7 -52.69 53.08 33.42
N THR A 8 -51.54 52.95 32.76
CA THR A 8 -50.66 54.08 32.45
C THR A 8 -49.75 53.74 31.27
N SER A 9 -49.78 54.60 30.25
CA SER A 9 -48.89 54.57 29.09
C SER A 9 -47.62 55.38 29.36
N THR A 10 -46.61 55.33 28.48
CA THR A 10 -46.19 56.47 27.61
C THR A 10 -45.09 55.99 26.63
N VAL A 11 -44.97 56.68 25.50
CA VAL A 11 -44.14 56.36 24.31
C VAL A 11 -43.23 57.56 23.97
N MET A 12 -42.19 57.35 23.14
CA MET A 12 -41.17 58.32 22.66
C MET A 12 -40.06 58.69 23.69
N LEU A 13 -38.84 59.06 23.29
CA LEU A 13 -38.31 59.45 21.97
C LEU A 13 -36.88 58.89 21.74
N ALA A 14 -36.44 58.76 20.48
CA ALA A 14 -35.09 58.29 20.12
C ALA A 14 -34.03 59.41 20.12
N LEU A 15 -32.76 59.06 20.33
CA LEU A 15 -31.61 59.89 19.93
C LEU A 15 -30.36 59.03 19.65
N TRP A 16 -29.57 59.50 18.68
CA TRP A 16 -28.41 58.81 18.09
C TRP A 16 -27.20 58.73 19.02
N LEU A 17 -26.37 57.70 18.79
CA LEU A 17 -24.89 57.80 18.72
C LEU A 17 -24.37 56.55 17.99
N GLY A 18 -23.34 56.69 17.14
CA GLY A 18 -22.91 55.61 16.24
C GLY A 18 -21.46 55.16 16.43
N ILE A 19 -21.24 53.86 16.13
CA ILE A 19 -19.98 53.25 15.59
C ILE A 19 -18.76 53.24 16.56
N PRO A 20 -17.90 52.19 16.59
CA PRO A 20 -17.82 51.00 15.73
C PRO A 20 -17.94 49.62 16.43
N LEU A 21 -18.28 48.60 15.63
CA LEU A 21 -17.89 47.21 15.91
C LEU A 21 -16.36 47.10 15.78
N LEU A 22 -15.64 46.91 16.90
CA LEU A 22 -14.22 46.53 16.88
C LEU A 22 -13.83 45.41 17.87
N ALA A 23 -14.79 44.89 18.65
CA ALA A 23 -14.51 43.95 19.74
C ALA A 23 -14.51 42.45 19.38
N PHE A 24 -14.93 42.05 18.16
CA PHE A 24 -15.11 40.63 17.82
C PHE A 24 -13.91 39.94 17.14
N ALA A 25 -12.84 40.68 16.84
CA ALA A 25 -11.62 40.10 16.25
C ALA A 25 -10.65 39.52 17.29
N SER A 26 -10.54 40.11 18.50
CA SER A 26 -9.49 39.72 19.47
C SER A 26 -9.84 38.53 20.37
N LEU A 27 -11.12 38.18 20.56
CA LEU A 27 -11.49 36.99 21.36
C LEU A 27 -11.25 35.67 20.62
N ARG A 28 -11.30 35.64 19.28
CA ARG A 28 -11.05 34.41 18.50
C ARG A 28 -9.57 34.03 18.46
N THR A 29 -8.67 35.00 18.42
CA THR A 29 -7.21 34.75 18.50
C THR A 29 -6.78 34.32 19.89
N ASP A 30 -7.33 34.92 20.95
CA ASP A 30 -6.94 34.62 22.34
C ASP A 30 -7.38 33.21 22.81
N ILE A 31 -8.55 32.71 22.38
CA ILE A 31 -8.98 31.33 22.68
C ILE A 31 -8.08 30.32 21.94
N GLY A 32 -7.75 30.58 20.67
CA GLY A 32 -6.82 29.75 19.88
C GLY A 32 -5.42 29.71 20.50
N HIS A 33 -4.89 30.86 20.92
CA HIS A 33 -3.59 30.94 21.61
C HIS A 33 -3.60 30.28 23.00
N LYS A 34 -4.69 30.40 23.78
CA LYS A 34 -4.81 29.73 25.08
C LYS A 34 -4.83 28.21 24.95
N HIS A 35 -5.51 27.65 23.96
CA HIS A 35 -5.53 26.20 23.77
C HIS A 35 -4.21 25.68 23.16
N ARG A 36 -3.60 26.42 22.22
CA ARG A 36 -2.27 26.09 21.66
C ARG A 36 -1.17 26.16 22.73
N SER A 37 -1.22 27.12 23.65
CA SER A 37 -0.28 27.20 24.78
C SER A 37 -0.54 26.15 25.87
N GLN A 38 -1.78 25.70 26.08
CA GLN A 38 -2.07 24.56 26.96
C GLN A 38 -1.50 23.24 26.42
N LEU A 39 -1.49 23.05 25.10
CA LEU A 39 -0.82 21.92 24.45
C LEU A 39 0.70 21.96 24.64
N HIS A 40 1.33 23.11 24.38
CA HIS A 40 2.77 23.29 24.60
C HIS A 40 3.20 22.92 26.03
N LYS A 41 2.42 23.31 27.06
CA LYS A 41 2.76 23.04 28.48
C LYS A 41 2.79 21.57 28.90
N ARG A 42 2.23 20.64 28.12
CA ARG A 42 2.04 19.24 28.55
C ARG A 42 3.10 18.28 28.00
N GLN A 43 3.69 18.63 26.86
CA GLN A 43 4.91 18.00 26.33
C GLN A 43 6.10 18.97 26.36
N GLU A 44 6.04 20.06 27.15
CA GLU A 44 6.91 21.25 27.06
C GLU A 44 8.40 20.92 26.97
N GLN A 45 8.87 20.01 27.83
CA GLN A 45 10.26 19.55 27.87
C GLN A 45 10.77 18.88 26.58
N TYR A 46 9.88 18.41 25.70
CA TYR A 46 10.20 17.72 24.43
C TYR A 46 9.61 18.41 23.19
N MET A 47 8.92 19.56 23.34
CA MET A 47 8.35 20.29 22.20
C MET A 47 9.41 20.71 21.18
N TYR A 48 10.62 21.02 21.63
CA TYR A 48 11.74 21.38 20.75
C TYR A 48 12.09 20.28 19.73
N ILE A 49 11.79 19.00 20.03
CA ILE A 49 12.02 17.86 19.13
C ILE A 49 11.05 17.91 17.94
N ALA A 50 9.81 18.37 18.16
CA ALA A 50 8.82 18.56 17.11
C ALA A 50 9.05 19.82 16.27
N GLU A 51 9.87 20.76 16.77
CA GLU A 51 10.23 22.01 16.09
C GLU A 51 11.57 21.92 15.35
N GLU A 52 12.46 20.99 15.74
CA GLU A 52 13.71 20.68 15.04
C GLU A 52 13.47 20.28 13.57
N GLN A 53 14.29 20.83 12.68
CA GLN A 53 14.19 20.69 11.22
C GLN A 53 15.25 19.74 10.66
N ASP A 54 16.32 19.47 11.41
CA ASP A 54 17.33 18.49 11.07
C ASP A 54 16.86 17.07 11.48
N PRO A 55 16.62 16.15 10.52
CA PRO A 55 16.13 14.81 10.80
C PRO A 55 17.00 14.02 11.80
N LEU A 56 18.33 14.19 11.73
CA LEU A 56 19.25 13.45 12.57
C LEU A 56 19.32 14.03 13.98
N LYS A 57 19.19 15.36 14.13
CA LYS A 57 19.07 15.97 15.46
C LYS A 57 17.75 15.63 16.14
N ALA A 58 16.62 15.70 15.42
CA ALA A 58 15.32 15.32 15.97
C ALA A 58 15.33 13.86 16.43
N ALA A 59 15.86 12.95 15.61
CA ALA A 59 16.01 11.55 15.97
C ALA A 59 17.00 11.32 17.13
N THR A 60 18.11 12.06 17.20
CA THR A 60 19.06 11.99 18.32
C THR A 60 18.44 12.49 19.62
N ALA A 61 17.63 13.55 19.57
CA ALA A 61 16.94 14.11 20.72
C ALA A 61 15.86 13.16 21.28
N ILE A 62 15.16 12.42 20.40
CA ILE A 62 14.27 11.32 20.84
C ILE A 62 15.04 10.28 21.64
N GLN A 63 16.27 9.95 21.23
CA GLN A 63 17.13 9.00 21.95
C GLN A 63 17.67 9.54 23.29
N GLN A 64 17.43 10.81 23.62
CA GLN A 64 17.69 11.38 24.95
C GLN A 64 16.40 11.51 25.80
N MET A 65 15.22 11.17 25.27
CA MET A 65 13.96 11.21 26.03
C MET A 65 13.95 10.14 27.12
N GLN A 66 13.53 10.51 28.32
CA GLN A 66 13.45 9.57 29.44
C GLN A 66 12.40 8.49 29.14
N TYR A 67 12.78 7.23 29.33
CA TYR A 67 11.94 6.05 29.08
C TYR A 67 11.48 5.81 27.63
N VAL A 68 12.14 6.39 26.62
CA VAL A 68 11.88 6.07 25.19
C VAL A 68 12.85 5.00 24.64
N PRO A 69 14.19 5.12 24.77
CA PRO A 69 15.12 4.14 24.21
C PRO A 69 14.89 2.72 24.75
N ASN A 70 14.75 1.75 23.84
CA ASN A 70 14.49 0.33 24.12
C ASN A 70 13.28 0.05 25.03
N ASN A 71 12.35 0.99 25.18
CA ASN A 71 11.22 0.86 26.11
C ASN A 71 9.88 1.16 25.41
N SER A 72 8.79 0.72 26.03
CA SER A 72 7.43 0.96 25.56
C SER A 72 6.48 1.12 26.73
N SER A 73 5.68 2.19 26.69
CA SER A 73 4.66 2.53 27.68
C SER A 73 3.40 3.01 26.96
N GLN A 74 2.25 2.94 27.63
CA GLN A 74 1.05 3.62 27.11
C GLN A 74 1.30 5.13 27.07
N PRO A 75 0.81 5.84 26.03
CA PRO A 75 0.86 7.29 26.00
C PRO A 75 0.14 7.88 27.21
N ASN A 76 0.66 8.97 27.76
CA ASN A 76 -0.12 9.77 28.69
C ASN A 76 -1.26 10.47 27.90
N PRO A 77 -2.55 10.22 28.19
CA PRO A 77 -3.66 10.83 27.44
C PRO A 77 -3.70 12.36 27.50
N ASP A 78 -3.09 12.98 28.52
CA ASP A 78 -3.00 14.43 28.61
C ASP A 78 -2.00 15.04 27.60
N TRP A 79 -1.16 14.24 26.95
CA TRP A 79 -0.29 14.67 25.84
C TRP A 79 -1.01 14.74 24.49
N LEU A 80 -2.27 14.34 24.39
CA LEU A 80 -2.98 14.20 23.10
C LEU A 80 -3.85 15.43 22.76
N ILE A 81 -3.84 15.85 21.49
CA ILE A 81 -4.66 16.95 20.95
C ILE A 81 -6.15 16.58 20.94
N VAL A 82 -6.48 15.40 20.42
CA VAL A 82 -7.80 14.78 20.58
C VAL A 82 -7.55 13.56 21.46
N LYS A 83 -8.37 13.42 22.50
CA LYS A 83 -8.31 12.25 23.38
C LYS A 83 -8.83 11.01 22.64
N ASP A 84 -8.53 9.83 23.17
CA ASP A 84 -8.91 8.54 22.58
C ASP A 84 -8.21 8.28 21.21
N ASP A 85 -8.85 7.59 20.27
CA ASP A 85 -8.24 7.30 18.94
C ASP A 85 -8.08 8.56 18.08
N GLY A 86 -8.87 9.61 18.33
CA GLY A 86 -8.88 10.85 17.57
C GLY A 86 -9.43 10.71 16.14
N ASP A 87 -10.08 9.59 15.80
CA ASP A 87 -10.48 9.20 14.44
C ASP A 87 -11.94 9.54 14.11
N SER A 88 -12.66 10.14 15.06
CA SER A 88 -14.11 10.39 15.01
C SER A 88 -14.49 11.87 14.83
N SER A 89 -13.54 12.80 14.96
CA SER A 89 -13.83 14.24 14.91
C SER A 89 -12.61 15.12 14.60
N ASN A 90 -12.90 16.36 14.18
CA ASN A 90 -11.93 17.45 14.14
C ASN A 90 -11.71 18.06 15.54
N PRO A 91 -10.48 18.52 15.88
CA PRO A 91 -10.25 19.27 17.11
C PRO A 91 -11.02 20.61 17.11
N PRO A 92 -11.28 21.24 18.27
CA PRO A 92 -12.19 22.39 18.38
C PRO A 92 -11.91 23.57 17.44
N TRP A 93 -10.64 23.84 17.10
CA TRP A 93 -10.24 24.92 16.17
C TRP A 93 -10.41 24.58 14.68
N LEU A 94 -10.80 23.35 14.36
CA LEU A 94 -11.18 22.88 13.04
C LEU A 94 -12.68 22.52 12.97
N SER A 95 -13.48 22.94 13.96
CA SER A 95 -14.93 22.67 14.02
C SER A 95 -15.74 23.26 12.85
N GLN A 96 -15.22 24.28 12.18
CA GLN A 96 -15.77 24.83 10.94
C GLN A 96 -15.54 23.94 9.70
N VAL A 97 -14.60 22.99 9.75
CA VAL A 97 -14.32 22.08 8.63
C VAL A 97 -15.19 20.84 8.82
N PRO A 98 -16.08 20.50 7.86
CA PRO A 98 -16.90 19.30 7.95
C PRO A 98 -16.05 18.05 8.12
N PHE A 99 -16.43 17.20 9.07
CA PHE A 99 -15.87 15.87 9.26
C PHE A 99 -16.92 14.83 8.89
N VAL A 100 -16.61 13.93 7.94
CA VAL A 100 -17.51 12.82 7.61
C VAL A 100 -17.09 11.59 8.44
N PRO A 101 -17.98 11.05 9.28
CA PRO A 101 -17.71 9.83 10.05
C PRO A 101 -17.35 8.63 9.16
N THR A 102 -16.49 7.76 9.66
CA THR A 102 -16.22 6.49 8.99
C THR A 102 -17.41 5.55 9.18
N PRO A 103 -17.95 4.91 8.12
CA PRO A 103 -19.01 3.93 8.26
C PRO A 103 -18.53 2.69 9.01
N ASN A 104 -19.36 2.21 9.93
CA ASN A 104 -19.18 0.92 10.59
C ASN A 104 -19.58 -0.22 9.66
N THR A 105 -18.97 -1.38 9.84
CA THR A 105 -19.35 -2.64 9.17
C THR A 105 -19.15 -3.80 10.14
N ASP A 106 -19.88 -4.89 9.92
CA ASP A 106 -19.81 -6.08 10.76
C ASP A 106 -18.53 -6.89 10.49
N ASN A 107 -17.96 -7.46 11.55
CA ASN A 107 -16.99 -8.54 11.47
C ASN A 107 -17.47 -9.79 12.21
N VAL A 108 -16.75 -10.89 12.01
CA VAL A 108 -16.81 -12.08 12.85
C VAL A 108 -15.44 -12.30 13.53
N PRO A 109 -15.41 -12.71 14.80
CA PRO A 109 -14.17 -13.07 15.47
C PRO A 109 -13.66 -14.44 15.00
N PHE A 110 -12.35 -14.55 14.87
CA PHE A 110 -11.62 -15.80 14.62
C PHE A 110 -10.64 -16.06 15.77
N ALA A 111 -9.98 -17.23 15.76
CA ALA A 111 -8.98 -17.60 16.76
C ALA A 111 -7.85 -16.56 16.89
N GLU A 112 -7.22 -16.51 18.08
CA GLU A 112 -6.10 -15.60 18.39
C GLU A 112 -6.45 -14.10 18.30
N GLY A 113 -7.73 -13.74 18.46
CA GLY A 113 -8.18 -12.34 18.40
C GLY A 113 -8.15 -11.73 16.99
N LYS A 114 -8.13 -12.59 15.96
CA LYS A 114 -8.32 -12.16 14.56
C LYS A 114 -9.79 -11.80 14.33
N ILE A 115 -10.02 -10.98 13.32
CA ILE A 115 -11.36 -10.67 12.80
C ILE A 115 -11.37 -10.90 11.30
N GLY A 116 -12.52 -11.26 10.74
CA GLY A 116 -12.80 -11.19 9.32
C GLY A 116 -14.02 -10.31 9.08
N TRP A 117 -13.93 -9.36 8.16
CA TRP A 117 -15.06 -8.49 7.80
C TRP A 117 -16.12 -9.27 7.03
N LYS A 118 -17.40 -9.07 7.35
CA LYS A 118 -18.52 -9.69 6.60
C LYS A 118 -18.77 -8.98 5.27
N ALA A 119 -18.52 -7.67 5.23
CA ALA A 119 -18.64 -6.83 4.05
C ALA A 119 -17.73 -5.60 4.18
N VAL A 120 -17.36 -5.00 3.05
CA VAL A 120 -16.81 -3.64 3.02
C VAL A 120 -17.97 -2.67 2.76
N PRO A 121 -18.11 -1.58 3.53
CA PRO A 121 -19.27 -0.70 3.47
C PRO A 121 -19.21 0.24 2.26
N GLU A 122 -20.36 0.79 1.85
CA GLU A 122 -20.37 1.97 0.99
C GLU A 122 -19.79 3.18 1.73
N LEU A 123 -19.12 4.09 1.00
CA LEU A 123 -18.43 5.24 1.59
C LEU A 123 -18.84 6.55 0.91
N GLU A 124 -19.32 7.52 1.70
CA GLU A 124 -19.77 8.82 1.21
C GLU A 124 -18.63 9.58 0.50
N GLY A 125 -18.92 10.10 -0.70
CA GLY A 125 -17.94 10.79 -1.54
C GLY A 125 -17.02 9.86 -2.34
N PHE A 126 -17.18 8.53 -2.24
CA PHE A 126 -16.41 7.53 -2.97
C PHE A 126 -17.30 6.59 -3.80
N THR A 127 -16.70 5.97 -4.80
CA THR A 127 -17.25 4.84 -5.55
C THR A 127 -16.51 3.59 -5.11
N LEU A 128 -17.23 2.58 -4.61
CA LEU A 128 -16.70 1.24 -4.36
C LEU A 128 -16.57 0.48 -5.69
N ASN A 129 -15.40 0.58 -6.32
CA ASN A 129 -15.11 -0.12 -7.56
C ASN A 129 -14.70 -1.58 -7.26
N ARG A 130 -15.55 -2.53 -7.68
CA ARG A 130 -15.28 -3.98 -7.66
C ARG A 130 -15.17 -4.58 -9.08
N THR A 131 -14.72 -3.79 -10.05
CA THR A 131 -14.56 -4.20 -11.47
C THR A 131 -13.16 -3.94 -12.03
N TRP A 132 -12.25 -3.36 -11.23
CA TRP A 132 -10.87 -3.09 -11.63
C TRP A 132 -10.05 -4.38 -11.80
N HIS A 133 -9.79 -4.79 -13.05
CA HIS A 133 -8.97 -5.96 -13.36
C HIS A 133 -7.47 -5.63 -13.33
N VAL A 134 -6.73 -6.17 -12.36
CA VAL A 134 -5.25 -6.13 -12.35
C VAL A 134 -4.67 -7.12 -13.35
N LEU A 135 -5.36 -8.25 -13.53
CA LEU A 135 -5.14 -9.26 -14.57
C LEU A 135 -6.52 -9.78 -15.03
N PRO A 136 -6.62 -10.44 -16.19
CA PRO A 136 -7.87 -11.08 -16.62
C PRO A 136 -8.42 -11.99 -15.51
N ASN A 137 -9.69 -11.79 -15.16
CA ASN A 137 -10.41 -12.49 -14.08
C ASN A 137 -9.83 -12.33 -12.66
N LEU A 138 -8.98 -11.32 -12.42
CA LEU A 138 -8.48 -10.97 -11.08
C LEU A 138 -8.70 -9.48 -10.78
N ILE A 139 -9.56 -9.22 -9.81
CA ILE A 139 -10.12 -7.91 -9.50
C ILE A 139 -9.46 -7.36 -8.24
N MET A 140 -8.95 -6.12 -8.28
CA MET A 140 -8.58 -5.40 -7.06
C MET A 140 -9.72 -4.47 -6.67
N PRO A 141 -10.54 -4.81 -5.66
CA PRO A 141 -11.56 -3.89 -5.17
C PRO A 141 -10.90 -2.64 -4.57
N MET A 142 -11.47 -1.46 -4.83
CA MET A 142 -10.94 -0.18 -4.37
C MET A 142 -12.02 0.88 -4.20
N TYR A 143 -11.85 1.75 -3.20
CA TYR A 143 -12.57 3.02 -3.14
C TYR A 143 -11.85 4.05 -4.01
N ILE A 144 -12.58 4.75 -4.87
CA ILE A 144 -12.05 5.91 -5.62
C ILE A 144 -12.96 7.12 -5.35
N SER A 145 -12.39 8.28 -5.04
CA SER A 145 -13.17 9.49 -4.77
C SER A 145 -13.96 9.95 -6.00
N LYS A 146 -15.21 10.43 -5.80
CA LYS A 146 -16.17 10.75 -6.87
C LYS A 146 -15.79 11.93 -7.79
N ASN A 147 -14.67 12.60 -7.56
CA ASN A 147 -14.10 13.54 -8.53
C ASN A 147 -13.45 12.82 -9.73
N TYR A 148 -13.12 11.53 -9.61
CA TYR A 148 -12.80 10.70 -10.78
C TYR A 148 -14.09 10.21 -11.45
N GLN A 149 -14.17 10.39 -12.77
CA GLN A 149 -15.28 10.00 -13.62
C GLN A 149 -14.76 9.08 -14.74
N PRO A 150 -15.01 7.75 -14.69
CA PRO A 150 -14.58 6.82 -15.72
C PRO A 150 -15.10 7.22 -17.11
N GLY A 151 -14.20 7.40 -18.08
CA GLY A 151 -14.55 7.86 -19.43
C GLY A 151 -15.02 9.32 -19.53
N GLY A 152 -15.00 10.07 -18.43
CA GLY A 152 -15.31 11.50 -18.37
C GLY A 152 -14.07 12.40 -18.39
N ASP A 153 -14.28 13.70 -18.19
CA ASP A 153 -13.18 14.66 -18.05
C ASP A 153 -12.56 14.60 -16.64
N ASN A 154 -11.31 14.12 -16.58
CA ASN A 154 -10.51 14.05 -15.36
C ASN A 154 -9.37 15.10 -15.34
N SER A 155 -9.40 16.11 -16.22
CA SER A 155 -8.37 17.14 -16.36
C SER A 155 -8.17 18.04 -15.13
N ARG A 156 -9.12 18.05 -14.18
CA ARG A 156 -8.98 18.74 -12.89
C ARG A 156 -8.00 18.03 -11.95
N ILE A 157 -7.82 16.72 -12.08
CA ILE A 157 -7.02 15.90 -11.15
C ILE A 157 -5.53 16.14 -11.43
N GLN A 158 -4.84 16.76 -10.46
CA GLN A 158 -3.41 17.04 -10.50
C GLN A 158 -2.59 16.13 -9.57
N ARG A 159 -3.24 15.57 -8.53
CA ARG A 159 -2.61 14.64 -7.59
C ARG A 159 -3.50 13.43 -7.36
N ALA A 160 -2.89 12.26 -7.27
CA ALA A 160 -3.53 11.08 -6.69
C ALA A 160 -2.88 10.71 -5.35
N VAL A 161 -3.69 10.28 -4.38
CA VAL A 161 -3.25 9.77 -3.08
C VAL A 161 -3.76 8.35 -2.93
N ILE A 162 -2.84 7.38 -2.92
CA ILE A 162 -3.12 5.96 -2.70
C ILE A 162 -2.96 5.67 -1.22
N THR A 163 -4.03 5.23 -0.54
CA THR A 163 -4.02 4.96 0.90
C THR A 163 -3.81 3.48 1.19
N MET A 164 -2.99 3.17 2.21
CA MET A 164 -2.76 1.81 2.70
C MET A 164 -3.45 1.64 4.06
N PRO A 165 -4.23 0.56 4.28
CA PRO A 165 -5.00 0.35 5.50
C PRO A 165 -4.12 0.01 6.71
N GLY A 166 -4.73 0.05 7.90
CA GLY A 166 -4.11 -0.38 9.15
C GLY A 166 -4.16 -1.90 9.34
N LYS A 167 -3.80 -2.34 10.55
CA LYS A 167 -3.89 -3.76 10.95
C LYS A 167 -5.29 -4.37 10.74
N PRO A 168 -6.41 -3.64 10.97
CA PRO A 168 -7.75 -4.17 10.73
C PRO A 168 -8.10 -4.40 9.25
N ARG A 169 -7.32 -3.89 8.28
CA ARG A 169 -7.62 -3.94 6.81
C ARG A 169 -8.82 -3.07 6.38
N ASP A 170 -9.20 -2.15 7.26
CA ASP A 170 -10.26 -1.14 7.17
C ASP A 170 -9.97 -0.04 6.14
N SER A 171 -9.88 -0.45 4.87
CA SER A 171 -9.42 0.40 3.76
C SER A 171 -10.34 1.61 3.50
N TRP A 172 -11.63 1.49 3.82
CA TRP A 172 -12.59 2.61 3.80
C TRP A 172 -12.30 3.65 4.88
N LYS A 173 -11.84 3.24 6.08
CA LYS A 173 -11.41 4.17 7.14
C LYS A 173 -10.26 5.03 6.62
N TYR A 174 -9.22 4.41 6.06
CA TYR A 174 -8.06 5.15 5.58
C TYR A 174 -8.40 6.06 4.39
N ALA A 175 -9.21 5.62 3.43
CA ALA A 175 -9.73 6.51 2.38
C ALA A 175 -10.52 7.71 2.96
N ASN A 176 -11.40 7.47 3.95
CA ASN A 176 -12.18 8.51 4.62
C ASN A 176 -11.31 9.50 5.41
N LEU A 177 -10.32 9.01 6.16
CA LEU A 177 -9.43 9.85 6.99
C LEU A 177 -8.52 10.74 6.14
N PHE A 178 -7.97 10.22 5.04
CA PHE A 178 -7.25 11.05 4.07
C PHE A 178 -8.19 12.08 3.41
N ARG A 179 -9.48 11.77 3.17
CA ARG A 179 -10.44 12.76 2.65
C ARG A 179 -10.83 13.82 3.69
N ASN A 180 -10.91 13.46 4.98
CA ASN A 180 -11.06 14.45 6.06
C ASN A 180 -9.84 15.39 6.14
N ALA A 181 -8.61 14.85 6.06
CA ALA A 181 -7.40 15.67 6.07
C ALA A 181 -7.28 16.56 4.82
N LEU A 182 -7.68 16.06 3.64
CA LEU A 182 -7.79 16.85 2.42
C LEU A 182 -8.79 18.01 2.58
N ALA A 183 -9.93 17.78 3.23
CA ALA A 183 -10.91 18.84 3.50
C ALA A 183 -10.34 19.92 4.44
N VAL A 184 -9.53 19.54 5.44
CA VAL A 184 -8.80 20.49 6.29
C VAL A 184 -7.80 21.30 5.45
N ALA A 185 -6.96 20.64 4.65
CA ALA A 185 -5.99 21.33 3.79
C ALA A 185 -6.66 22.28 2.78
N ALA A 186 -7.72 21.83 2.09
CA ALA A 186 -8.46 22.64 1.12
C ALA A 186 -9.30 23.77 1.76
N SER A 187 -9.60 23.69 3.07
CA SER A 187 -10.27 24.79 3.79
C SER A 187 -9.38 26.02 4.00
N ASN A 188 -8.05 25.85 3.90
CA ASN A 188 -7.10 26.95 4.01
C ASN A 188 -6.71 27.47 2.61
N SER A 189 -7.29 28.60 2.22
CA SER A 189 -7.05 29.20 0.90
C SER A 189 -5.59 29.59 0.64
N SER A 190 -4.76 29.79 1.67
CA SER A 190 -3.33 30.09 1.48
C SER A 190 -2.52 28.92 0.92
N TYR A 191 -3.04 27.69 1.00
CA TYR A 191 -2.41 26.50 0.43
C TYR A 191 -2.66 26.33 -1.08
N GLY A 192 -3.59 27.09 -1.67
CA GLY A 192 -3.77 27.15 -3.14
C GLY A 192 -4.21 25.84 -3.81
N ILE A 193 -4.73 24.87 -3.05
CA ILE A 193 -5.28 23.61 -3.56
C ILE A 193 -6.81 23.60 -3.44
N SER A 194 -7.48 22.82 -4.29
CA SER A 194 -8.91 22.50 -4.16
C SER A 194 -9.11 21.00 -4.08
N ALA A 195 -10.09 20.55 -3.28
CA ALA A 195 -10.28 19.12 -2.99
C ALA A 195 -10.61 18.29 -4.25
N ASP A 196 -11.26 18.89 -5.26
CA ASP A 196 -11.57 18.22 -6.53
C ASP A 196 -10.33 17.94 -7.40
N GLN A 197 -9.20 18.61 -7.13
CA GLN A 197 -7.94 18.40 -7.84
C GLN A 197 -7.11 17.23 -7.28
N VAL A 198 -7.55 16.63 -6.17
CA VAL A 198 -6.90 15.49 -5.52
C VAL A 198 -7.82 14.27 -5.59
N MET A 199 -7.40 13.23 -6.31
CA MET A 199 -8.06 11.94 -6.30
C MET A 199 -7.54 11.11 -5.12
N ILE A 200 -8.42 10.45 -4.37
CA ILE A 200 -8.06 9.51 -3.30
C ILE A 200 -8.47 8.10 -3.74
N ILE A 201 -7.53 7.16 -3.66
CA ILE A 201 -7.73 5.75 -3.98
C ILE A 201 -7.39 4.94 -2.73
N GLY A 202 -8.34 4.12 -2.25
CA GLY A 202 -8.12 3.17 -1.17
C GLY A 202 -8.28 1.73 -1.67
N PRO A 203 -7.21 1.06 -2.12
CA PRO A 203 -7.26 -0.34 -2.54
C PRO A 203 -7.52 -1.25 -1.33
N ILE A 204 -8.46 -2.17 -1.46
CA ILE A 204 -8.93 -2.98 -0.33
C ILE A 204 -8.09 -4.26 -0.19
N PHE A 205 -7.19 -4.28 0.79
CA PHE A 205 -6.30 -5.42 1.06
C PHE A 205 -6.93 -6.42 2.05
N LEU A 206 -7.96 -7.14 1.61
CA LEU A 206 -8.62 -8.20 2.37
C LEU A 206 -7.75 -9.47 2.51
N ASN A 207 -8.06 -10.30 3.50
CA ASN A 207 -7.37 -11.56 3.77
C ASN A 207 -8.29 -12.79 3.72
N SER A 208 -7.75 -13.98 3.98
CA SER A 208 -8.49 -15.23 4.07
C SER A 208 -9.62 -15.21 5.10
N ASP A 209 -9.42 -14.57 6.26
CA ASP A 209 -10.44 -14.44 7.31
C ASP A 209 -11.63 -13.60 6.81
N ASP A 210 -11.36 -12.52 6.06
CA ASP A 210 -12.40 -11.68 5.41
C ASP A 210 -13.12 -12.44 4.29
N LYS A 211 -12.41 -13.29 3.54
CA LYS A 211 -13.02 -14.14 2.52
C LYS A 211 -13.98 -15.14 3.15
N ASP A 212 -13.56 -15.81 4.22
CA ASP A 212 -14.37 -16.83 4.88
C ASP A 212 -15.53 -16.20 5.68
N ALA A 213 -15.42 -14.92 6.06
CA ALA A 213 -16.51 -14.10 6.60
C ALA A 213 -17.47 -13.52 5.54
N GLY A 214 -17.09 -13.51 4.26
CA GLY A 214 -17.95 -13.15 3.12
C GLY A 214 -17.65 -11.82 2.39
N ALA A 215 -16.65 -11.03 2.80
CA ALA A 215 -16.39 -9.71 2.19
C ALA A 215 -15.71 -9.76 0.81
N VAL A 216 -14.99 -10.84 0.51
CA VAL A 216 -14.26 -11.06 -0.76
C VAL A 216 -15.17 -11.77 -1.76
N HIS A 217 -15.43 -11.14 -2.90
CA HIS A 217 -16.26 -11.70 -3.97
C HIS A 217 -15.43 -12.51 -4.98
N ASP A 218 -16.12 -13.20 -5.91
CA ASP A 218 -15.47 -14.02 -6.94
C ASP A 218 -14.48 -13.21 -7.79
N GLY A 219 -13.26 -13.75 -7.93
CA GLY A 219 -12.16 -13.12 -8.65
C GLY A 219 -11.44 -11.99 -7.89
N GLU A 220 -11.93 -11.54 -6.73
CA GLU A 220 -11.27 -10.47 -5.98
C GLU A 220 -9.98 -10.93 -5.30
N LEU A 221 -8.97 -10.05 -5.28
CA LEU A 221 -7.67 -10.33 -4.67
C LEU A 221 -7.74 -10.35 -3.14
N TYR A 222 -7.19 -11.40 -2.54
CA TYR A 222 -7.03 -11.50 -1.09
C TYR A 222 -5.68 -12.13 -0.71
N TRP A 223 -5.22 -11.87 0.51
CA TRP A 223 -3.93 -12.35 1.05
C TRP A 223 -4.10 -13.23 2.28
N HIS A 224 -2.99 -13.72 2.85
CA HIS A 224 -3.02 -14.47 4.10
C HIS A 224 -2.54 -13.60 5.26
N GLY A 225 -3.39 -13.41 6.27
CA GLY A 225 -3.11 -12.52 7.40
C GLY A 225 -2.64 -11.13 6.93
N SER A 226 -1.61 -10.60 7.56
CA SER A 226 -0.96 -9.34 7.17
C SER A 226 0.15 -9.50 6.12
N GLN A 227 0.16 -10.55 5.29
CA GLN A 227 1.20 -10.72 4.27
C GLN A 227 1.12 -9.69 3.12
N TRP A 228 -0.02 -9.02 2.94
CA TRP A 228 -0.21 -7.98 1.93
C TRP A 228 0.73 -6.79 2.10
N GLN A 229 1.00 -6.33 3.33
CA GLN A 229 1.88 -5.16 3.54
C GLN A 229 3.36 -5.46 3.17
N SER A 230 3.81 -6.71 3.33
CA SER A 230 5.17 -7.16 2.99
C SER A 230 5.32 -7.61 1.53
N GLY A 231 4.39 -7.28 0.62
CA GLY A 231 4.57 -7.58 -0.80
C GLY A 231 4.37 -9.04 -1.18
N HIS A 232 3.73 -9.87 -0.34
CA HIS A 232 3.54 -11.28 -0.66
C HIS A 232 2.49 -11.49 -1.75
N LYS A 233 2.47 -12.70 -2.29
CA LYS A 233 1.49 -13.10 -3.30
C LYS A 233 0.07 -13.23 -2.74
N VAL A 234 -0.90 -12.97 -3.60
CA VAL A 234 -2.33 -13.28 -3.39
C VAL A 234 -2.57 -14.77 -3.13
N ARG A 235 -3.75 -15.08 -2.58
CA ARG A 235 -4.19 -16.43 -2.23
C ARG A 235 -5.24 -17.02 -3.18
N ASN A 236 -5.63 -16.29 -4.22
CA ASN A 236 -6.52 -16.77 -5.27
C ASN A 236 -6.02 -18.07 -5.92
N ASP A 237 -6.86 -19.11 -5.90
CA ASP A 237 -6.60 -20.40 -6.55
C ASP A 237 -7.17 -20.47 -7.98
N GLN A 238 -8.17 -19.64 -8.32
CA GLN A 238 -8.79 -19.57 -9.64
C GLN A 238 -8.98 -18.11 -10.10
N PRO A 239 -8.25 -17.65 -11.14
CA PRO A 239 -7.03 -18.24 -11.67
C PRO A 239 -5.87 -18.12 -10.66
N LYS A 240 -5.09 -19.19 -10.51
CA LYS A 240 -3.91 -19.21 -9.63
C LYS A 240 -2.84 -18.23 -10.10
N ALA A 241 -2.59 -17.16 -9.33
CA ALA A 241 -1.63 -16.12 -9.70
C ALA A 241 -0.44 -16.01 -8.73
N ASN A 242 0.73 -15.68 -9.28
CA ASN A 242 1.92 -15.28 -8.51
C ASN A 242 2.01 -13.74 -8.42
N LEU A 243 0.89 -13.10 -8.08
CA LEU A 243 0.73 -11.65 -8.06
C LEU A 243 1.04 -11.10 -6.66
N SER A 244 2.14 -10.35 -6.51
CA SER A 244 2.47 -9.58 -5.31
C SER A 244 1.52 -8.39 -5.13
N SER A 245 1.22 -7.99 -3.89
CA SER A 245 0.58 -6.69 -3.61
C SER A 245 1.37 -5.49 -4.16
N TYR A 246 2.70 -5.60 -4.33
CA TYR A 246 3.48 -4.54 -4.96
C TYR A 246 3.28 -4.48 -6.49
N HIS A 247 2.90 -5.58 -7.14
CA HIS A 247 2.42 -5.52 -8.54
C HIS A 247 1.07 -4.81 -8.64
N VAL A 248 0.21 -4.89 -7.61
CA VAL A 248 -1.07 -4.15 -7.58
C VAL A 248 -0.80 -2.64 -7.45
N LEU A 249 0.11 -2.24 -6.55
CA LEU A 249 0.52 -0.84 -6.43
C LEU A 249 1.21 -0.32 -7.70
N ASP A 250 2.07 -1.11 -8.33
CA ASP A 250 2.65 -0.78 -9.65
C ASP A 250 1.56 -0.63 -10.72
N ASN A 251 0.53 -1.50 -10.76
CA ASN A 251 -0.57 -1.44 -11.72
C ASN A 251 -1.44 -0.18 -11.55
N ILE A 252 -1.73 0.22 -10.32
CA ILE A 252 -2.47 1.46 -10.02
C ILE A 252 -1.63 2.69 -10.40
N THR A 253 -0.33 2.71 -10.10
CA THR A 253 0.53 3.84 -10.49
C THR A 253 0.79 3.90 -11.99
N ASP A 254 0.91 2.75 -12.66
CA ASP A 254 0.96 2.67 -14.12
C ASP A 254 -0.34 3.22 -14.73
N TRP A 255 -1.52 2.84 -14.23
CA TRP A 255 -2.80 3.42 -14.69
C TRP A 255 -2.83 4.94 -14.55
N ILE A 256 -2.52 5.48 -13.37
CA ILE A 256 -2.56 6.93 -13.12
C ILE A 256 -1.63 7.71 -14.07
N PHE A 257 -0.41 7.22 -14.30
CA PHE A 257 0.58 7.93 -15.11
C PHE A 257 0.57 7.61 -16.61
N THR A 258 0.02 6.47 -17.05
CA THR A 258 0.17 5.99 -18.44
C THR A 258 -1.13 5.68 -19.17
N SER A 259 -2.30 5.75 -18.53
CA SER A 259 -3.60 5.56 -19.21
C SER A 259 -3.95 6.67 -20.20
N GLY A 260 -3.47 7.89 -19.93
CA GLY A 260 -3.90 9.11 -20.62
C GLY A 260 -5.21 9.70 -20.08
N GLU A 261 -5.86 9.08 -19.08
CA GLU A 261 -7.11 9.58 -18.50
C GLU A 261 -6.89 10.88 -17.70
N PHE A 262 -5.73 11.04 -17.06
CA PHE A 262 -5.43 12.16 -16.17
C PHE A 262 -4.49 13.18 -16.81
N ALA A 263 -5.00 13.96 -17.77
CA ALA A 263 -4.19 14.91 -18.57
C ALA A 263 -3.35 15.92 -17.75
N SER A 264 -3.76 16.24 -16.52
CA SER A 264 -3.09 17.19 -15.62
C SER A 264 -2.33 16.53 -14.47
N ILE A 265 -2.16 15.20 -14.45
CA ILE A 265 -1.49 14.52 -13.33
C ILE A 265 -0.03 14.96 -13.19
N LYS A 266 0.34 15.33 -11.97
CA LYS A 266 1.68 15.84 -11.63
C LYS A 266 2.40 14.96 -10.62
N GLN A 267 1.71 14.53 -9.57
CA GLN A 267 2.30 13.76 -8.46
C GLN A 267 1.38 12.62 -8.00
N VAL A 268 1.96 11.51 -7.56
CA VAL A 268 1.27 10.45 -6.83
C VAL A 268 1.91 10.26 -5.46
N VAL A 269 1.09 10.27 -4.41
CA VAL A 269 1.52 9.98 -3.04
C VAL A 269 0.96 8.64 -2.61
N VAL A 270 1.79 7.75 -2.07
CA VAL A 270 1.35 6.53 -1.38
C VAL A 270 1.49 6.75 0.12
N GLY A 271 0.39 6.71 0.87
CA GLY A 271 0.35 7.07 2.29
C GLY A 271 -0.27 5.99 3.17
N GLY A 272 0.29 5.78 4.35
CA GLY A 272 -0.27 4.85 5.34
C GLY A 272 0.28 5.10 6.74
N HIS A 273 -0.54 4.82 7.76
CA HIS A 273 -0.18 4.85 9.17
C HIS A 273 -0.14 3.42 9.74
N SER A 274 0.58 3.20 10.85
CA SER A 274 0.67 1.90 11.54
C SER A 274 1.11 0.78 10.58
N MET A 275 0.32 -0.27 10.39
CA MET A 275 0.58 -1.34 9.42
C MET A 275 0.58 -0.85 7.96
N GLY A 276 -0.20 0.18 7.64
CA GLY A 276 -0.15 0.87 6.36
C GLY A 276 1.18 1.61 6.17
N GLY A 277 1.72 2.21 7.23
CA GLY A 277 3.06 2.81 7.24
C GLY A 277 4.15 1.77 6.97
N GLN A 278 4.04 0.58 7.58
CA GLN A 278 4.90 -0.55 7.25
C GLN A 278 4.79 -0.93 5.75
N ALA A 279 3.57 -0.97 5.21
CA ALA A 279 3.31 -1.31 3.81
C ALA A 279 3.95 -0.31 2.83
N VAL A 280 3.76 0.99 3.06
CA VAL A 280 4.34 2.07 2.26
C VAL A 280 5.86 2.03 2.30
N MET A 281 6.44 1.90 3.50
CA MET A 281 7.89 1.81 3.68
C MET A 281 8.48 0.59 2.96
N ARG A 282 7.90 -0.61 3.16
CA ARG A 282 8.36 -1.86 2.55
C ARG A 282 8.19 -1.85 1.02
N TYR A 283 7.13 -1.24 0.50
CA TYR A 283 6.95 -1.00 -0.94
C TYR A 283 8.01 -0.04 -1.48
N ALA A 284 8.25 1.11 -0.84
CA ALA A 284 9.23 2.09 -1.28
C ALA A 284 10.65 1.50 -1.41
N VAL A 285 11.06 0.63 -0.47
CA VAL A 285 12.34 -0.09 -0.50
C VAL A 285 12.45 -1.01 -1.72
N LEU A 286 11.45 -1.89 -1.95
CA LEU A 286 11.55 -2.89 -3.03
C LEU A 286 11.07 -2.41 -4.39
N LYS A 287 10.30 -1.31 -4.47
CA LYS A 287 9.69 -0.80 -5.71
C LYS A 287 10.73 -0.68 -6.81
N LYS A 288 10.39 -1.23 -7.97
CA LYS A 288 11.21 -1.15 -9.19
C LYS A 288 11.12 0.21 -9.84
N THR A 289 12.22 0.64 -10.43
CA THR A 289 12.35 1.93 -11.10
C THR A 289 11.37 2.01 -12.27
N LYS A 290 10.46 2.99 -12.24
CA LYS A 290 9.60 3.36 -13.37
C LYS A 290 9.95 4.79 -13.83
N ALA A 291 9.61 5.11 -15.07
CA ALA A 291 9.93 6.41 -15.66
C ALA A 291 9.35 7.58 -14.85
N TYR A 292 8.16 7.42 -14.26
CA TYR A 292 7.48 8.43 -13.46
C TYR A 292 7.94 8.52 -11.99
N ASP A 293 8.93 7.74 -11.54
CA ASP A 293 9.29 7.65 -10.11
C ASP A 293 9.75 9.00 -9.49
N THR A 294 10.21 9.96 -10.30
CA THR A 294 10.52 11.35 -9.88
C THR A 294 9.28 12.12 -9.41
N ASN A 295 8.08 11.69 -9.82
CA ASN A 295 6.77 12.23 -9.46
C ASN A 295 6.03 11.40 -8.40
N MET A 296 6.72 10.43 -7.79
CA MET A 296 6.17 9.64 -6.68
C MET A 296 6.68 10.11 -5.32
N ARG A 297 5.80 10.03 -4.31
CA ARG A 297 6.10 10.30 -2.89
C ARG A 297 5.53 9.21 -2.00
N PHE A 298 6.13 9.04 -0.84
CA PHE A 298 5.75 8.04 0.15
C PHE A 298 5.58 8.72 1.51
N TRP A 299 4.41 8.63 2.13
CA TRP A 299 4.15 9.12 3.49
C TRP A 299 4.03 7.94 4.45
N VAL A 300 4.92 7.89 5.44
CA VAL A 300 5.13 6.75 6.34
C VAL A 300 4.85 7.18 7.78
N GLY A 301 3.63 6.92 8.26
CA GLY A 301 3.20 7.25 9.62
C GLY A 301 3.35 6.10 10.62
N ASN A 302 3.97 6.34 11.78
CA ASN A 302 4.13 5.42 12.92
C ASN A 302 4.24 3.90 12.60
N PRO A 303 5.18 3.41 11.75
CA PRO A 303 5.27 2.00 11.44
C PRO A 303 5.58 1.12 12.66
N GLY A 304 4.78 0.06 12.84
CA GLY A 304 5.00 -0.94 13.89
C GLY A 304 6.37 -1.63 13.82
N SER A 305 6.91 -1.83 12.61
CA SER A 305 8.27 -2.33 12.35
C SER A 305 8.76 -1.87 10.97
N TRP A 306 10.07 -1.77 10.80
CA TRP A 306 10.71 -1.15 9.63
C TRP A 306 11.44 -2.20 8.78
N ALA A 307 11.55 -1.97 7.46
CA ALA A 307 12.47 -2.71 6.62
C ALA A 307 13.86 -2.10 6.77
N TRP A 308 14.69 -2.68 7.64
CA TRP A 308 16.04 -2.20 7.89
C TRP A 308 16.95 -2.40 6.66
N LEU A 309 17.88 -1.46 6.45
CA LEU A 309 18.67 -1.34 5.22
C LEU A 309 20.09 -1.89 5.34
N ASP A 310 20.56 -2.11 6.58
CA ASP A 310 21.86 -2.70 6.93
C ASP A 310 21.70 -3.88 7.91
N ASP A 311 22.84 -4.41 8.38
CA ASP A 311 22.92 -5.46 9.41
C ASP A 311 23.05 -4.91 10.84
N GLN A 312 23.09 -3.58 11.02
CA GLN A 312 23.34 -2.92 12.30
C GLN A 312 22.05 -2.53 13.02
N ARG A 313 21.52 -3.46 13.81
CA ARG A 313 20.40 -3.19 14.73
C ARG A 313 20.86 -2.37 15.96
N PRO A 314 20.07 -1.37 16.43
CA PRO A 314 20.41 -0.56 17.60
C PRO A 314 20.38 -1.35 18.91
N TYR A 315 19.53 -2.38 19.00
CA TYR A 315 19.41 -3.23 20.18
C TYR A 315 19.66 -4.69 19.79
N GLN A 316 20.73 -5.27 20.32
CA GLN A 316 21.15 -6.63 20.00
C GLN A 316 20.37 -7.68 20.80
N ASN A 317 20.14 -8.85 20.18
CA ASN A 317 19.47 -9.99 20.79
C ASN A 317 19.86 -11.28 20.05
N ASP A 318 20.89 -11.96 20.56
CA ASP A 318 21.46 -13.16 19.93
C ASP A 318 20.47 -14.35 19.86
N THR A 319 19.42 -14.34 20.68
CA THR A 319 18.37 -15.38 20.65
C THR A 319 17.34 -15.17 19.53
N CYS A 320 17.31 -13.99 18.92
CA CYS A 320 16.29 -13.63 17.94
C CYS A 320 16.62 -14.19 16.55
N THR A 321 16.10 -15.37 16.24
CA THR A 321 16.30 -15.97 14.90
C THR A 321 15.53 -15.19 13.81
N GLY A 322 16.15 -15.07 12.63
CA GLY A 322 15.52 -14.44 11.47
C GLY A 322 15.31 -12.93 11.57
N TRP A 323 16.03 -12.22 12.44
CA TRP A 323 16.00 -10.76 12.64
C TRP A 323 16.20 -9.90 11.39
N ASP A 324 16.79 -10.48 10.34
CA ASP A 324 17.01 -9.85 9.05
C ASP A 324 16.22 -10.50 7.89
N SER A 325 15.14 -11.20 8.24
CA SER A 325 14.17 -11.70 7.25
C SER A 325 13.32 -10.56 6.71
N TRP A 326 12.85 -10.72 5.47
CA TRP A 326 12.06 -9.73 4.75
C TRP A 326 10.82 -9.30 5.54
N GLY A 327 10.63 -7.99 5.62
CA GLY A 327 9.74 -7.32 6.57
C GLY A 327 10.56 -6.56 7.63
N TYR A 328 11.57 -7.22 8.22
CA TYR A 328 12.44 -6.62 9.25
C TYR A 328 13.78 -6.14 8.70
N GLY A 329 14.23 -6.68 7.56
CA GLY A 329 15.42 -6.22 6.85
C GLY A 329 15.55 -6.83 5.45
N ILE A 330 16.70 -6.61 4.79
CA ILE A 330 16.96 -7.03 3.39
C ILE A 330 18.15 -7.97 3.21
N GLY A 331 18.91 -8.29 4.26
CA GLY A 331 20.14 -9.08 4.09
C GLY A 331 19.88 -10.55 3.79
N ASN A 332 18.78 -11.16 4.24
CA ASN A 332 18.35 -12.48 3.76
C ASN A 332 17.55 -12.40 2.45
N ALA A 333 18.25 -12.33 1.32
CA ALA A 333 17.65 -12.28 0.00
C ALA A 333 16.67 -13.45 -0.32
N THR A 334 16.84 -14.63 0.28
CA THR A 334 15.92 -15.77 0.04
C THR A 334 14.53 -15.54 0.63
N SER A 335 14.46 -14.81 1.75
CA SER A 335 13.20 -14.44 2.41
C SER A 335 12.42 -13.36 1.64
N VAL A 336 13.10 -12.54 0.85
CA VAL A 336 12.49 -11.46 0.05
C VAL A 336 11.47 -12.04 -0.93
N VAL A 337 10.34 -11.34 -1.07
CA VAL A 337 9.25 -11.72 -1.98
C VAL A 337 9.69 -11.77 -3.45
N GLY A 338 9.10 -12.67 -4.22
CA GLY A 338 9.50 -12.95 -5.61
C GLY A 338 9.45 -11.74 -6.55
N TYR A 339 8.71 -10.69 -6.18
CA TYR A 339 8.67 -9.37 -6.82
C TYR A 339 10.09 -8.80 -7.06
N ALA A 340 10.88 -8.65 -6.01
CA ALA A 340 12.22 -8.03 -6.05
C ALA A 340 13.35 -8.95 -5.57
N ARG A 341 13.09 -10.23 -5.25
CA ARG A 341 14.12 -11.20 -4.86
C ARG A 341 15.34 -11.20 -5.80
N ARG A 342 15.11 -11.15 -7.12
CA ARG A 342 16.20 -11.09 -8.11
C ARG A 342 17.03 -9.82 -7.99
N ASP A 343 16.39 -8.68 -7.76
CA ASP A 343 17.07 -7.39 -7.60
C ASP A 343 17.95 -7.43 -6.34
N VAL A 344 17.40 -7.85 -5.20
CA VAL A 344 18.12 -7.96 -3.91
C VAL A 344 19.26 -9.01 -3.99
N SER A 345 19.06 -10.12 -4.71
CA SER A 345 20.12 -11.11 -4.94
C SER A 345 21.23 -10.63 -5.87
N ALA A 346 20.97 -9.63 -6.73
CA ALA A 346 21.96 -9.11 -7.66
C ALA A 346 22.82 -8.00 -7.05
N SER A 347 22.22 -7.09 -6.27
CA SER A 347 22.93 -6.15 -5.38
C SER A 347 21.94 -5.58 -4.37
N LYS A 348 22.27 -5.63 -3.08
CA LYS A 348 21.48 -5.00 -2.01
C LYS A 348 21.71 -3.49 -1.99
N GLU A 349 22.95 -3.09 -2.27
CA GLU A 349 23.46 -1.73 -2.30
C GLU A 349 22.66 -0.91 -3.32
N ALA A 350 22.40 -1.46 -4.51
CA ALA A 350 21.55 -0.84 -5.51
C ALA A 350 20.07 -0.70 -5.09
N ILE A 351 19.57 -1.53 -4.16
CA ILE A 351 18.23 -1.37 -3.57
C ILE A 351 18.23 -0.23 -2.56
N VAL A 352 19.27 -0.16 -1.72
CA VAL A 352 19.46 0.90 -0.73
C VAL A 352 19.60 2.26 -1.42
N GLU A 353 20.45 2.38 -2.45
CA GLU A 353 20.61 3.63 -3.22
C GLU A 353 19.34 4.00 -4.01
N ARG A 354 18.65 3.02 -4.61
CA ARG A 354 17.35 3.24 -5.26
C ARG A 354 16.29 3.70 -4.26
N PHE A 355 16.32 3.23 -3.02
CA PHE A 355 15.43 3.72 -1.96
C PHE A 355 15.81 5.13 -1.50
N ARG A 356 17.11 5.39 -1.25
CA ARG A 356 17.64 6.68 -0.81
C ARG A 356 17.33 7.81 -1.79
N SER A 357 17.28 7.53 -3.10
CA SER A 357 16.90 8.53 -4.12
C SER A 357 15.39 8.81 -4.22
N ARG A 358 14.52 8.06 -3.54
CA ARG A 358 13.06 8.32 -3.50
C ARG A 358 12.72 9.50 -2.60
N LYS A 359 11.54 10.08 -2.85
CA LYS A 359 10.90 11.08 -2.00
C LYS A 359 10.08 10.39 -0.92
N VAL A 360 10.64 10.25 0.27
CA VAL A 360 10.02 9.55 1.40
C VAL A 360 9.94 10.51 2.57
N HIS A 361 8.73 10.70 3.09
CA HIS A 361 8.48 11.43 4.32
C HIS A 361 8.12 10.44 5.43
N TYR A 362 8.79 10.60 6.57
CA TYR A 362 8.57 9.82 7.78
C TYR A 362 7.92 10.69 8.85
N ALA A 363 6.75 10.28 9.36
CA ALA A 363 6.04 10.99 10.43
C ALA A 363 5.95 10.09 11.67
N VAL A 364 6.40 10.58 12.83
CA VAL A 364 6.28 9.88 14.12
C VAL A 364 5.57 10.72 15.17
N GLY A 365 4.58 10.16 15.85
CA GLY A 365 3.91 10.84 16.97
C GLY A 365 4.83 10.98 18.18
N LEU A 366 4.98 12.20 18.73
CA LEU A 366 5.86 12.46 19.89
C LEU A 366 5.41 11.74 21.17
N ALA A 367 4.14 11.34 21.25
CA ALA A 367 3.60 10.49 22.31
C ALA A 367 3.43 9.02 21.88
N ASP A 368 3.94 8.57 20.73
CA ASP A 368 3.79 7.18 20.30
C ASP A 368 4.84 6.23 20.92
N THR A 369 4.78 6.12 22.24
CA THR A 369 5.61 5.22 23.06
C THR A 369 5.05 3.80 23.12
N GLY A 370 3.99 3.48 22.36
CA GLY A 370 3.38 2.15 22.32
C GLY A 370 4.29 1.08 21.70
N PRO A 371 4.15 -0.21 22.07
CA PRO A 371 5.09 -1.27 21.70
C PRO A 371 5.03 -1.71 20.23
N GLY A 372 3.96 -1.36 19.51
CA GLY A 372 3.77 -1.71 18.10
C GLY A 372 3.85 -3.21 17.83
N ASP A 373 4.74 -3.58 16.90
CA ASP A 373 5.12 -4.96 16.65
C ASP A 373 5.94 -5.52 17.83
N THR A 374 5.49 -6.61 18.44
CA THR A 374 6.10 -7.18 19.66
C THR A 374 7.07 -8.33 19.38
N HIS A 375 7.21 -8.79 18.13
CA HIS A 375 8.16 -9.85 17.78
C HIS A 375 9.61 -9.42 18.04
N CYS A 376 10.51 -10.37 18.33
CA CYS A 376 11.88 -10.05 18.68
C CYS A 376 12.62 -9.25 17.59
N GLN A 377 12.28 -9.52 16.32
CA GLN A 377 12.89 -8.86 15.16
C GLN A 377 12.54 -7.37 15.11
N ALA A 378 11.34 -6.99 15.55
CA ALA A 378 10.94 -5.59 15.72
C ALA A 378 11.54 -4.97 16.99
N ARG A 379 11.64 -5.72 18.09
CA ARG A 379 12.25 -5.22 19.34
C ARG A 379 13.73 -4.86 19.16
N MET A 380 14.47 -5.57 18.30
CA MET A 380 15.85 -5.19 17.93
C MET A 380 15.96 -3.83 17.22
N GLN A 381 14.86 -3.32 16.64
CA GLN A 381 14.80 -1.99 16.01
C GLN A 381 14.44 -0.89 17.02
N GLY A 382 13.85 -1.25 18.16
CA GLY A 382 13.38 -0.32 19.18
C GLY A 382 12.26 -0.88 20.06
N GLY A 383 12.10 -0.28 21.23
CA GLY A 383 11.05 -0.61 22.19
C GLY A 383 9.66 -0.19 21.73
N SER A 384 9.53 1.03 21.19
CA SER A 384 8.27 1.67 20.81
C SER A 384 8.25 2.18 19.37
N HIS A 385 7.11 2.68 18.86
CA HIS A 385 7.03 3.30 17.53
C HIS A 385 7.97 4.51 17.39
N LEU A 386 7.98 5.40 18.39
CA LEU A 386 8.82 6.59 18.42
C LEU A 386 10.32 6.24 18.47
N ASP A 387 10.68 5.26 19.30
CA ASP A 387 12.05 4.72 19.37
C ASP A 387 12.48 4.10 18.03
N ARG A 388 11.68 3.17 17.48
CA ARG A 388 11.97 2.53 16.17
C ARG A 388 12.10 3.53 15.03
N GLY A 389 11.22 4.52 14.98
CA GLY A 389 11.24 5.55 13.94
C GLY A 389 12.51 6.38 14.01
N SER A 390 12.83 6.94 15.19
CA SER A 390 14.08 7.69 15.37
C SER A 390 15.33 6.84 15.10
N GLN A 391 15.38 5.59 15.57
CA GLN A 391 16.48 4.68 15.28
C GLN A 391 16.64 4.37 13.78
N PHE A 392 15.54 4.24 13.03
CA PHE A 392 15.57 4.07 11.58
C PHE A 392 16.14 5.32 10.86
N ILE A 393 15.76 6.53 11.31
CA ILE A 393 16.31 7.79 10.79
C ILE A 393 17.82 7.90 11.05
N LEU A 394 18.27 7.52 12.25
CA LEU A 394 19.71 7.46 12.58
C LEU A 394 20.45 6.43 11.72
N ALA A 395 19.85 5.25 11.47
CA ALA A 395 20.43 4.25 10.58
C ALA A 395 20.57 4.76 9.14
N LEU A 396 19.53 5.40 8.61
CA LEU A 396 19.57 6.03 7.28
C LEU A 396 20.65 7.12 7.19
N GLY A 397 20.91 7.84 8.28
CA GLY A 397 22.02 8.79 8.40
C GLY A 397 23.42 8.17 8.34
N ARG A 398 23.60 6.96 8.89
CA ARG A 398 24.89 6.23 8.82
C ARG A 398 25.23 5.77 7.41
N LEU A 399 24.22 5.53 6.56
CA LEU A 399 24.37 5.06 5.18
C LEU A 399 24.77 6.18 4.19
N GLY A 400 25.77 6.99 4.54
CA GLY A 400 26.23 8.10 3.69
C GLY A 400 25.43 9.40 3.84
N GLY A 401 25.00 9.71 5.07
CA GLY A 401 24.22 10.91 5.40
C GLY A 401 22.72 10.75 5.17
N PHE A 402 21.92 11.68 5.69
CA PHE A 402 20.47 11.67 5.48
C PHE A 402 20.13 12.12 4.04
N PRO A 403 19.31 11.37 3.26
CA PRO A 403 19.03 11.71 1.88
C PRO A 403 18.28 13.03 1.72
N ARG A 404 18.77 13.92 0.85
CA ARG A 404 18.16 15.25 0.58
C ARG A 404 16.75 15.20 -0.03
N SER A 405 16.34 14.07 -0.60
CA SER A 405 15.00 13.86 -1.14
C SER A 405 13.99 13.39 -0.09
N GLN A 406 14.45 13.09 1.13
CA GLN A 406 13.63 12.55 2.21
C GLN A 406 13.48 13.57 3.34
N THR A 407 12.44 13.43 4.15
CA THR A 407 12.16 14.32 5.30
C THR A 407 11.63 13.52 6.49
N PHE A 408 11.82 14.03 7.69
CA PHE A 408 11.36 13.42 8.94
C PHE A 408 10.69 14.47 9.80
N ASP A 409 9.47 14.19 10.26
CA ASP A 409 8.76 15.04 11.20
C ASP A 409 8.32 14.28 12.45
N VAL A 410 8.54 14.94 13.58
CA VAL A 410 8.03 14.51 14.88
C VAL A 410 6.78 15.32 15.17
N ILE A 411 5.64 14.64 15.30
CA ILE A 411 4.31 15.24 15.41
C ILE A 411 3.94 15.38 16.88
N ALA A 412 4.09 16.60 17.42
CA ALA A 412 3.63 16.94 18.76
C ALA A 412 2.13 16.71 18.93
N GLY A 413 1.70 16.40 20.16
CA GLY A 413 0.28 16.26 20.50
C GLY A 413 -0.41 15.00 19.96
N THR A 414 0.35 14.00 19.50
CA THR A 414 -0.18 12.78 18.87
C THR A 414 0.56 11.52 19.32
N SER A 415 -0.17 10.41 19.39
CA SER A 415 0.36 9.06 19.65
C SER A 415 0.01 8.14 18.47
N HIS A 416 -0.34 6.87 18.72
CA HIS A 416 -0.72 5.88 17.70
C HIS A 416 -2.14 6.09 17.14
N GLN A 417 -2.44 7.31 16.72
CA GLN A 417 -3.76 7.77 16.30
C GLN A 417 -3.74 8.02 14.78
N ASP A 418 -4.65 7.41 14.01
CA ASP A 418 -4.61 7.46 12.54
C ASP A 418 -4.84 8.89 12.02
N TYR A 419 -6.02 9.45 12.32
CA TYR A 419 -6.44 10.75 11.81
C TYR A 419 -5.60 11.91 12.34
N PRO A 420 -5.26 12.00 13.65
CA PRO A 420 -4.35 13.02 14.16
C PRO A 420 -2.98 13.05 13.48
N MET A 421 -2.43 11.89 13.13
CA MET A 421 -1.18 11.80 12.38
C MET A 421 -1.34 12.24 10.91
N ILE A 422 -2.42 11.83 10.23
CA ILE A 422 -2.67 12.18 8.83
C ILE A 422 -3.00 13.69 8.67
N ARG A 423 -3.77 14.27 9.60
CA ARG A 423 -4.22 15.69 9.56
C ARG A 423 -3.22 16.69 10.14
N ALA A 424 -2.09 16.26 10.69
CA ALA A 424 -1.09 17.19 11.22
C ALA A 424 -0.58 18.10 10.09
N ASP A 425 -0.34 19.39 10.37
CA ASP A 425 0.06 20.36 9.34
C ASP A 425 1.28 19.89 8.53
N LYS A 426 2.28 19.33 9.24
CA LYS A 426 3.48 18.67 8.69
C LYS A 426 3.15 17.50 7.75
N SER A 427 2.25 16.59 8.16
CA SER A 427 1.78 15.50 7.30
C SER A 427 0.99 16.01 6.09
N MET A 428 0.08 16.96 6.27
CA MET A 428 -0.71 17.54 5.17
C MET A 428 0.17 18.25 4.14
N GLN A 429 1.25 18.92 4.59
CA GLN A 429 2.27 19.49 3.70
C GLN A 429 2.83 18.42 2.76
N HIS A 430 3.35 17.31 3.31
CA HIS A 430 3.97 16.25 2.51
C HIS A 430 2.97 15.39 1.70
N ILE A 431 1.73 15.21 2.18
CA ILE A 431 0.69 14.45 1.47
C ILE A 431 0.05 15.28 0.35
N PHE A 432 -0.32 16.54 0.59
CA PHE A 432 -1.16 17.32 -0.32
C PHE A 432 -0.46 18.50 -1.01
N LEU A 433 0.51 19.15 -0.37
CA LEU A 433 1.00 20.48 -0.79
C LEU A 433 2.35 20.45 -1.50
N ASP A 434 3.29 19.66 -0.99
CA ASP A 434 4.65 19.50 -1.51
C ASP A 434 4.66 19.24 -3.01
N ASP A 435 5.16 20.18 -3.80
CA ASP A 435 5.22 20.07 -5.27
C ASP A 435 3.87 19.81 -5.95
N PHE A 436 2.76 20.27 -5.36
CA PHE A 436 1.42 20.11 -5.93
C PHE A 436 1.33 20.58 -7.38
N ASN A 437 1.97 21.71 -7.70
CA ASN A 437 1.99 22.28 -9.03
C ASN A 437 3.19 21.86 -9.90
N THR A 438 4.11 21.05 -9.38
CA THR A 438 5.36 20.65 -10.05
C THR A 438 5.24 19.28 -10.74
N SER A 439 5.74 19.17 -11.96
CA SER A 439 6.02 17.87 -12.60
C SER A 439 7.51 17.78 -12.91
N TYR A 440 8.14 16.67 -12.54
CA TYR A 440 9.54 16.38 -12.77
C TYR A 440 9.73 15.57 -14.06
N PRO A 441 10.87 15.74 -14.76
CA PRO A 441 11.16 14.93 -15.94
C PRO A 441 11.22 13.44 -15.59
N PRO A 442 10.82 12.56 -16.52
CA PRO A 442 10.88 11.12 -16.31
C PRO A 442 12.33 10.62 -16.22
N LEU A 443 12.54 9.56 -15.46
CA LEU A 443 13.81 8.85 -15.40
C LEU A 443 14.15 8.22 -16.75
N LEU A 444 15.30 8.59 -17.31
CA LEU A 444 15.83 8.02 -18.55
C LEU A 444 16.30 6.56 -18.38
N ASN A 445 16.80 6.22 -17.19
CA ASN A 445 17.20 4.86 -16.85
C ASN A 445 16.18 4.22 -15.90
N THR A 446 15.54 3.14 -16.35
CA THR A 446 14.58 2.34 -15.58
C THR A 446 15.06 0.92 -15.29
N THR A 447 16.33 0.59 -15.59
CA THR A 447 16.89 -0.75 -15.31
C THR A 447 17.00 -1.03 -13.82
N ASN A 448 16.72 -2.27 -13.44
CA ASN A 448 16.85 -2.77 -12.07
C ASN A 448 17.92 -3.88 -12.02
N PRO A 449 18.62 -4.09 -10.88
CA PRO A 449 19.72 -5.06 -10.79
C PRO A 449 19.34 -6.50 -11.17
N GLY A 450 18.08 -6.88 -10.93
CA GLY A 450 17.54 -8.22 -11.19
C GLY A 450 16.92 -8.40 -12.57
N ASP A 451 16.94 -7.36 -13.41
CA ASP A 451 16.39 -7.43 -14.76
C ASP A 451 17.24 -8.37 -15.62
N ARG A 452 16.57 -9.19 -16.42
CA ARG A 452 17.27 -10.06 -17.35
C ARG A 452 17.81 -9.16 -18.46
N ALA A 453 19.11 -9.25 -18.75
CA ALA A 453 19.66 -8.67 -19.96
C ALA A 453 18.77 -9.04 -21.14
N HIS A 454 18.22 -8.03 -21.81
CA HIS A 454 17.56 -8.26 -23.08
C HIS A 454 18.60 -8.89 -24.00
N ARG A 455 18.46 -10.19 -24.31
CA ARG A 455 19.15 -10.74 -25.48
C ARG A 455 18.77 -9.82 -26.63
N ASN A 456 19.76 -9.24 -27.30
CA ASN A 456 19.56 -8.36 -28.44
C ASN A 456 18.87 -9.13 -29.58
N ILE A 457 17.54 -9.24 -29.48
CA ILE A 457 16.68 -9.47 -30.62
C ILE A 457 16.70 -8.12 -31.33
N THR A 458 17.53 -8.05 -32.36
CA THR A 458 17.61 -6.93 -33.30
C THR A 458 16.21 -6.45 -33.63
N ARG A 459 15.98 -5.13 -33.53
CA ARG A 459 14.70 -4.51 -33.86
C ARG A 459 14.24 -5.03 -35.22
N HIS A 460 13.09 -5.68 -35.25
CA HIS A 460 12.54 -6.18 -36.50
C HIS A 460 11.80 -5.05 -37.19
N ASP A 461 12.06 -4.89 -38.48
CA ASP A 461 11.38 -3.94 -39.35
C ASP A 461 9.87 -4.22 -39.35
N PRO A 462 9.00 -3.23 -39.03
CA PRO A 462 7.55 -3.42 -39.02
C PRO A 462 6.95 -3.64 -40.42
N THR A 463 7.70 -3.44 -41.50
CA THR A 463 7.22 -3.61 -42.89
C THR A 463 7.36 -5.03 -43.44
N VAL A 464 8.06 -5.93 -42.74
CA VAL A 464 8.26 -7.34 -43.18
C VAL A 464 7.45 -8.30 -42.29
N PRO A 465 6.35 -8.89 -42.80
CA PRO A 465 5.61 -9.91 -42.05
C PRO A 465 6.52 -11.11 -41.76
N LYS A 466 6.68 -11.46 -40.47
CA LYS A 466 7.40 -12.67 -40.09
C LYS A 466 6.73 -13.90 -40.70
N LEU A 467 7.45 -14.63 -41.54
CA LEU A 467 7.09 -16.02 -41.86
C LEU A 467 7.09 -16.80 -40.54
N LYS A 468 5.91 -17.17 -40.04
CA LYS A 468 5.78 -18.08 -38.89
C LYS A 468 6.21 -19.48 -39.35
N MET A 469 7.51 -19.76 -39.29
CA MET A 469 8.01 -21.11 -39.49
C MET A 469 7.50 -22.00 -38.36
N PHE A 470 6.47 -22.80 -38.65
CA PHE A 470 5.84 -23.72 -37.70
C PHE A 470 6.80 -24.81 -37.17
N ALA A 471 7.97 -25.00 -37.81
CA ALA A 471 9.02 -25.91 -37.38
C ALA A 471 10.15 -25.17 -36.64
N THR A 472 10.08 -25.10 -35.30
CA THR A 472 11.28 -24.78 -34.49
C THR A 472 12.14 -26.05 -34.30
N PRO A 473 13.43 -25.95 -33.94
CA PRO A 473 14.28 -27.12 -33.73
C PRO A 473 13.71 -28.14 -32.75
N LYS A 474 12.99 -27.69 -31.71
CA LYS A 474 12.29 -28.57 -30.76
C LYS A 474 11.16 -29.37 -31.43
N HIS A 475 10.36 -28.74 -32.29
CA HIS A 475 9.31 -29.44 -33.05
C HIS A 475 9.90 -30.44 -34.04
N ARG A 476 11.02 -30.12 -34.69
CA ARG A 476 11.72 -31.04 -35.59
C ARG A 476 12.23 -32.28 -34.84
N ILE A 477 12.83 -32.11 -33.66
CA ILE A 477 13.27 -33.22 -32.80
C ILE A 477 12.07 -34.10 -32.37
N ILE A 478 10.97 -33.49 -31.92
CA ILE A 478 9.75 -34.22 -31.52
C ILE A 478 9.16 -35.01 -32.70
N ALA A 479 9.03 -34.39 -33.88
CA ALA A 479 8.52 -35.05 -35.08
C ALA A 479 9.43 -36.19 -35.56
N SER A 480 10.75 -36.00 -35.54
CA SER A 480 11.70 -37.07 -35.87
C SER A 480 11.67 -38.21 -34.85
N GLY A 481 11.51 -37.92 -33.56
CA GLY A 481 11.35 -38.92 -32.51
C GLY A 481 10.07 -39.73 -32.64
N LEU A 482 8.94 -39.08 -32.93
CA LEU A 482 7.66 -39.74 -33.21
C LEU A 482 7.75 -40.64 -34.45
N LEU A 483 8.26 -40.11 -35.58
CA LEU A 483 8.39 -40.88 -36.82
C LEU A 483 9.32 -42.09 -36.65
N GLY A 484 10.49 -41.89 -36.04
CA GLY A 484 11.45 -42.97 -35.77
C GLY A 484 10.87 -44.03 -34.82
N GLY A 485 10.22 -43.60 -33.73
CA GLY A 485 9.57 -44.49 -32.77
C GLY A 485 8.44 -45.31 -33.40
N SER A 486 7.60 -44.70 -34.25
CA SER A 486 6.54 -45.40 -34.98
C SER A 486 7.09 -46.44 -35.95
N LEU A 487 8.14 -46.13 -36.70
CA LEU A 487 8.78 -47.07 -37.63
C LEU A 487 9.42 -48.26 -36.88
N VAL A 488 10.14 -47.99 -35.78
CA VAL A 488 10.72 -49.04 -34.94
C VAL A 488 9.64 -49.93 -34.31
N PHE A 489 8.53 -49.35 -33.83
CA PHE A 489 7.41 -50.11 -33.29
C PHE A 489 6.77 -51.02 -34.35
N ILE A 490 6.53 -50.52 -35.58
CA ILE A 490 5.99 -51.31 -36.69
C ILE A 490 6.93 -52.49 -37.01
N ILE A 491 8.24 -52.23 -37.14
CA ILE A 491 9.22 -53.29 -37.42
C ILE A 491 9.20 -54.35 -36.33
N ILE A 492 9.30 -53.97 -35.05
CA ILE A 492 9.27 -54.92 -33.92
C ILE A 492 7.95 -55.70 -33.90
N PHE A 493 6.81 -55.03 -34.09
CA PHE A 493 5.49 -55.66 -34.08
C PHE A 493 5.36 -56.72 -35.17
N PHE A 494 5.65 -56.38 -36.43
CA PHE A 494 5.54 -57.31 -37.55
C PHE A 494 6.65 -58.39 -37.57
N SER A 495 7.83 -58.13 -36.99
CA SER A 495 8.85 -59.18 -36.77
C SER A 495 8.49 -60.14 -35.63
N ALA A 496 7.71 -59.70 -34.63
CA ALA A 496 7.27 -60.55 -33.52
C ALA A 496 6.02 -61.39 -33.85
N LEU A 497 5.14 -60.92 -34.76
CA LEU A 497 3.91 -61.64 -35.13
C LEU A 497 4.12 -63.13 -35.49
N PRO A 498 5.11 -63.55 -36.31
CA PRO A 498 5.35 -64.96 -36.62
C PRO A 498 5.83 -65.82 -35.45
N HIS A 499 6.27 -65.20 -34.35
CA HIS A 499 6.67 -65.89 -33.12
C HIS A 499 5.54 -65.95 -32.08
N VAL A 500 4.54 -65.07 -32.19
CA VAL A 500 3.35 -65.04 -31.32
C VAL A 500 2.20 -65.89 -31.90
N PHE A 501 2.10 -65.97 -33.23
CA PHE A 501 1.10 -66.75 -33.94
C PHE A 501 1.78 -67.88 -34.73
N SER A 502 1.62 -69.12 -34.26
CA SER A 502 1.96 -70.32 -35.04
C SER A 502 0.97 -70.54 -36.18
N ASP A 503 1.43 -71.08 -37.32
CA ASP A 503 0.58 -71.37 -38.46
C ASP A 503 -0.63 -72.25 -38.10
N ASN A 504 -1.83 -71.72 -38.34
CA ASN A 504 -3.10 -72.40 -38.09
C ASN A 504 -3.49 -73.36 -39.23
N PHE A 505 -2.54 -73.78 -40.07
CA PHE A 505 -2.75 -74.57 -41.28
C PHE A 505 -2.35 -76.03 -41.06
N ASP A 506 -3.31 -76.88 -40.69
CA ASP A 506 -3.14 -78.33 -40.74
C ASP A 506 -3.43 -78.86 -42.16
N GLU A 507 -2.35 -79.11 -42.90
CA GLU A 507 -2.42 -79.67 -44.26
C GLU A 507 -3.09 -81.05 -44.29
N ARG A 508 -3.03 -81.85 -43.21
CA ARG A 508 -3.70 -83.17 -43.17
C ARG A 508 -5.21 -83.02 -43.13
N SER A 509 -5.73 -82.13 -42.28
CA SER A 509 -7.17 -81.83 -42.20
C SER A 509 -7.70 -81.31 -43.54
N TYR A 510 -6.98 -80.39 -44.20
CA TYR A 510 -7.37 -79.87 -45.51
C TYR A 510 -7.38 -80.96 -46.61
N ARG A 511 -6.35 -81.82 -46.66
CA ARG A 511 -6.29 -82.93 -47.63
C ARG A 511 -7.39 -83.97 -47.37
N ALA A 512 -7.73 -84.25 -46.11
CA ALA A 512 -8.82 -85.16 -45.75
C ALA A 512 -10.19 -84.62 -46.19
N GLU A 513 -10.48 -83.33 -45.94
CA GLU A 513 -11.72 -82.70 -46.37
C GLU A 513 -11.86 -82.72 -47.91
N MET A 514 -10.79 -82.38 -48.63
CA MET A 514 -10.79 -82.39 -50.10
C MET A 514 -10.93 -83.80 -50.69
N ALA A 515 -10.42 -84.84 -50.01
CA ALA A 515 -10.64 -86.24 -50.41
C ALA A 515 -12.10 -86.69 -50.19
N ILE A 516 -12.72 -86.27 -49.09
CA ILE A 516 -14.15 -86.53 -48.81
C ILE A 516 -15.03 -85.83 -49.83
N ARG A 517 -14.78 -84.54 -50.13
CA ARG A 517 -15.53 -83.77 -51.14
C ARG A 517 -15.43 -84.39 -52.54
N ARG A 518 -14.28 -84.96 -52.93
CA ARG A 518 -14.15 -85.68 -54.21
C ARG A 518 -14.97 -86.97 -54.27
N ARG A 519 -15.08 -87.73 -53.17
CA ARG A 519 -15.91 -88.95 -53.08
C ARG A 519 -17.43 -88.69 -53.05
N LEU A 520 -17.85 -87.47 -52.77
CA LEU A 520 -19.26 -87.06 -52.78
C LEU A 520 -19.72 -86.48 -54.13
N LEU A 521 -18.82 -86.38 -55.10
CA LEU A 521 -19.04 -85.80 -56.44
C LEU A 521 -18.67 -86.79 -57.56
N SER A 522 -18.59 -88.08 -57.23
CA SER A 522 -18.36 -89.22 -58.13
C SER A 522 -19.27 -90.38 -57.76
#